data_AF-A0A6N3A878-F1
#
_entry.id   AF-A0A6N3A878-F1
#
_cell.length_a   1.000
_cell.length_b   1.000
_cell.length_c   1.000
_cell.angle_alpha   90.00
_cell.angle_beta   90.00
_cell.angle_gamma   90.00
#
_symmetry.space_group_name_H-M   'P 1'
#
loop_
_entity.id
_entity.type
_entity.pdbx_description
1 polymer ?
#
loop_
_entity_poly.entity_id
_entity_poly.type
_entity_poly.pdbx_seq_one_letter_code
_entity_poly.pdbx_strand_id
1 'polypeptide(L)'
;MMLKVFNKDPHCMRDAIIVDNYEAAWDIICSMQQRLGKGILTVGRETWADLRLSEHFPNFVWADGVKAVYINSDKTLIIPAPSKYNRANVLKLIKFFGLHYSIREI
;
A
#
# COMPACT_ATOMS: atom_id res chain seq x y z
N MET A 1 -17.53 -9.42 8.56
CA MET A 1 -17.51 -7.94 8.61
C MET A 1 -17.26 -7.47 7.19
N MET A 2 -17.97 -6.47 6.68
CA MET A 2 -17.71 -5.92 5.36
C MET A 2 -17.20 -4.48 5.48
N LEU A 3 -16.44 -4.02 4.49
CA LEU A 3 -15.86 -2.69 4.46
C LEU A 3 -16.28 -1.96 3.18
N LYS A 4 -16.56 -0.66 3.29
CA LYS A 4 -16.65 0.26 2.16
C LYS A 4 -15.36 1.07 2.03
N VAL A 5 -14.73 1.00 0.86
CA VAL A 5 -13.54 1.76 0.49
C VAL A 5 -13.95 2.92 -0.40
N PHE A 6 -13.64 4.14 0.03
CA PHE A 6 -13.95 5.36 -0.71
C PHE A 6 -12.66 6.00 -1.21
N ASN A 7 -12.56 6.25 -2.50
CA ASN A 7 -11.56 7.17 -3.05
C ASN A 7 -12.08 8.60 -2.87
N LYS A 8 -11.35 9.41 -2.10
CA LYS A 8 -11.66 10.82 -1.81
C LYS A 8 -10.87 11.79 -2.68
N ASP A 9 -10.07 11.29 -3.62
CA ASP A 9 -9.43 12.14 -4.63
C ASP A 9 -10.52 12.79 -5.49
N PRO A 10 -10.69 14.12 -5.47
CA PRO A 10 -11.73 14.82 -6.23
C PRO A 10 -11.60 14.64 -7.75
N HIS A 11 -10.41 14.32 -8.25
CA HIS A 11 -10.17 14.09 -9.68
C HIS A 11 -10.46 12.65 -10.11
N CYS A 12 -10.66 11.74 -9.14
CA CYS A 12 -10.83 10.30 -9.36
C CYS A 12 -11.91 9.69 -8.47
N MET A 13 -12.88 10.51 -8.01
CA MET A 13 -13.99 10.05 -7.18
C MET A 13 -14.74 8.92 -7.89
N ARG A 14 -14.97 7.83 -7.15
CA ARG A 14 -15.74 6.67 -7.58
C ARG A 14 -16.71 6.27 -6.50
N ASP A 15 -17.71 5.50 -6.89
CA ASP A 15 -18.56 4.79 -5.94
C ASP A 15 -17.72 3.95 -4.99
N ALA A 16 -18.21 3.85 -3.75
CA ALA A 16 -17.55 3.07 -2.72
C ALA A 16 -17.52 1.58 -3.12
N ILE A 17 -16.35 0.96 -3.01
CA ILE A 17 -16.20 -0.48 -3.27
C ILE A 17 -16.41 -1.24 -1.97
N ILE A 18 -17.25 -2.27 -2.00
CA ILE A 18 -17.48 -3.17 -0.87
C ILE A 18 -16.47 -4.32 -0.94
N VAL A 19 -15.81 -4.62 0.18
CA VAL A 19 -14.84 -5.71 0.31
C VAL A 19 -14.99 -6.42 1.65
N ASP A 20 -14.45 -7.64 1.75
CA ASP A 20 -14.67 -8.53 2.89
C ASP A 20 -13.74 -8.26 4.10
N ASN A 21 -12.60 -7.61 3.89
CA ASN A 21 -11.62 -7.37 4.94
C ASN A 21 -10.61 -6.27 4.56
N TYR A 22 -9.72 -5.96 5.50
CA TYR A 22 -8.72 -4.90 5.34
C TYR A 22 -7.61 -5.22 4.33
N GLU A 23 -7.30 -6.51 4.10
CA GLU A 23 -6.36 -6.95 3.07
C GLU A 23 -6.93 -6.65 1.69
N ALA A 24 -8.16 -7.09 1.43
CA ALA A 24 -8.89 -6.79 0.20
C ALA A 24 -9.08 -5.27 0.01
N ALA A 25 -9.29 -4.51 1.08
CA ALA A 25 -9.34 -3.05 1.00
C ALA A 25 -8.02 -2.44 0.54
N TRP A 26 -6.88 -2.93 1.05
CA TRP A 26 -5.56 -2.47 0.64
C TRP A 26 -5.24 -2.87 -0.80
N ASP A 27 -5.58 -4.09 -1.21
CA ASP A 27 -5.38 -4.56 -2.58
C ASP A 27 -6.14 -3.72 -3.61
N ILE A 28 -7.39 -3.36 -3.31
CA ILE A 28 -8.18 -2.45 -4.16
C ILE A 28 -7.53 -1.08 -4.25
N ILE A 29 -7.01 -0.54 -3.14
CA ILE A 29 -6.30 0.74 -3.14
C ILE A 29 -5.06 0.66 -4.03
N CYS A 30 -4.22 -0.37 -3.86
CA CYS A 30 -3.03 -0.60 -4.68
C CYS A 30 -3.37 -0.74 -6.18
N SER A 31 -4.40 -1.52 -6.51
CA SER A 31 -4.88 -1.68 -7.89
C SER A 31 -5.34 -0.34 -8.49
N MET A 32 -6.06 0.48 -7.72
CA MET A 32 -6.45 1.82 -8.16
C MET A 32 -5.23 2.73 -8.37
N GLN A 33 -4.27 2.72 -7.44
CA GLN A 33 -3.04 3.51 -7.60
C GLN A 33 -2.25 3.11 -8.85
N GLN A 34 -2.17 1.81 -9.15
CA GLN A 34 -1.54 1.32 -10.38
C GLN A 34 -2.23 1.87 -11.63
N ARG A 35 -3.57 1.88 -11.67
CA ARG A 35 -4.34 2.43 -12.80
C ARG A 35 -4.16 3.95 -12.98
N LEU A 36 -3.76 4.65 -11.93
CA LEU A 36 -3.46 6.09 -11.96
C LEU A 36 -1.98 6.39 -12.27
N GLY A 37 -1.18 5.36 -12.58
CA GLY A 37 0.27 5.52 -12.81
C GLY A 37 1.09 5.80 -11.55
N LYS A 38 0.46 5.72 -10.36
CA LYS A 38 1.07 5.95 -9.04
C LYS A 38 1.23 4.65 -8.27
N GLY A 39 1.58 3.57 -8.98
CA GLY A 39 1.60 2.21 -8.45
C GLY A 39 2.44 2.08 -7.17
N ILE A 40 1.97 1.23 -6.27
CA ILE A 40 2.72 0.82 -5.07
C ILE A 40 3.22 -0.60 -5.33
N LEU A 41 4.54 -0.75 -5.40
CA LEU A 41 5.20 -2.01 -5.68
C LEU A 41 5.40 -2.79 -4.37
N THR A 42 5.00 -4.05 -4.37
CA THR A 42 5.37 -5.01 -3.33
C THR A 42 6.70 -5.66 -3.70
N VAL A 43 7.70 -5.53 -2.83
CA VAL A 43 9.04 -6.08 -3.07
C VAL A 43 9.38 -7.06 -1.96
N GLY A 44 9.75 -8.28 -2.35
CA GLY A 44 10.28 -9.31 -1.47
C GLY A 44 11.80 -9.21 -1.33
N ARG A 45 12.38 -10.01 -0.45
CA ARG A 45 13.85 -10.06 -0.29
C ARG A 45 14.53 -10.57 -1.56
N GLU A 46 13.90 -11.53 -2.23
CA GLU A 46 14.40 -12.13 -3.46
C GLU A 46 14.46 -11.14 -4.62
N THR A 47 13.46 -10.26 -4.77
CA THR A 47 13.41 -9.28 -5.87
C THR A 47 14.12 -7.96 -5.56
N TRP A 48 14.57 -7.76 -4.31
CA TRP A 48 15.24 -6.52 -3.89
C TRP A 48 16.51 -6.21 -4.69
N ALA A 49 17.37 -7.23 -4.83
CA ALA A 49 18.65 -7.11 -5.53
C ALA A 49 18.45 -6.91 -7.04
N ASP A 50 17.52 -7.65 -7.64
CA ASP A 50 17.22 -7.58 -9.08
C ASP A 50 16.74 -6.19 -9.49
N LEU A 51 15.98 -5.52 -8.62
CA LEU A 51 15.48 -4.17 -8.82
C LEU A 51 16.48 -3.07 -8.44
N ARG A 52 17.68 -3.45 -7.99
CA ARG A 52 18.77 -2.55 -7.53
C ARG A 52 18.31 -1.51 -6.52
N LEU A 53 17.41 -1.91 -5.61
CA LEU A 53 16.76 -0.96 -4.69
C LEU A 53 17.70 -0.41 -3.61
N SER A 54 18.87 -1.01 -3.40
CA SER A 54 19.93 -0.45 -2.56
C SER A 54 20.47 0.88 -3.09
N GLU A 55 20.41 1.13 -4.41
CA GLU A 55 20.83 2.42 -4.98
C GLU A 55 19.84 3.55 -4.62
N HIS A 56 18.56 3.21 -4.47
CA HIS A 56 17.49 4.15 -4.10
C HIS A 56 17.34 4.29 -2.58
N PHE A 57 17.59 3.20 -1.84
CA PHE A 57 17.43 3.13 -0.39
C PHE A 57 18.71 2.61 0.28
N PRO A 58 19.83 3.37 0.25
CA PRO A 58 21.14 2.89 0.72
C PRO A 58 21.18 2.59 2.22
N ASN A 59 20.31 3.23 3.00
CA ASN A 59 20.23 3.05 4.46
C ASN A 59 19.16 2.04 4.89
N PHE A 60 18.47 1.39 3.94
CA PHE A 60 17.43 0.45 4.29
C PHE A 60 18.03 -0.88 4.77
N VAL A 61 17.55 -1.34 5.92
CA VAL A 61 17.91 -2.64 6.49
C VAL A 61 16.62 -3.42 6.72
N TRP A 62 16.58 -4.65 6.24
CA TRP A 62 15.47 -5.56 6.46
C TRP A 62 15.38 -5.94 7.94
N ALA A 63 14.34 -5.48 8.63
CA ALA A 63 14.06 -5.92 10.00
C ALA A 63 13.70 -7.42 10.05
N ASP A 64 13.95 -8.04 11.20
CA ASP A 64 13.61 -9.45 11.43
C ASP A 64 12.11 -9.70 11.25
N GLY A 65 11.79 -10.80 10.57
CA GLY A 65 10.41 -11.18 10.27
C GLY A 65 9.72 -10.38 9.16
N VAL A 66 10.34 -9.32 8.63
CA VAL A 66 9.80 -8.59 7.46
C VAL A 66 10.10 -9.40 6.19
N LYS A 67 9.01 -9.84 5.54
CA LYS A 67 9.05 -10.63 4.29
C LYS A 67 8.98 -9.77 3.03
N ALA A 68 8.30 -8.63 3.11
CA ALA A 68 8.12 -7.72 1.98
C ALA A 68 8.03 -6.27 2.45
N VAL A 69 8.29 -5.35 1.52
CA VAL A 69 8.10 -3.90 1.67
C VAL A 69 7.22 -3.36 0.56
N TYR A 70 6.56 -2.24 0.83
CA TYR A 70 5.88 -1.42 -0.15
C TYR A 70 6.76 -0.24 -0.54
N ILE A 71 6.85 0.02 -1.85
CA ILE A 71 7.63 1.11 -2.44
C ILE A 71 6.72 1.88 -3.39
N ASN A 72 6.70 3.21 -3.32
CA ASN A 72 5.95 4.02 -4.28
C ASN A 72 6.65 4.10 -5.65
N SER A 73 5.92 4.50 -6.68
CA SER A 73 6.40 4.48 -8.08
C SER A 73 7.66 5.29 -8.35
N ASP A 74 7.90 6.38 -7.59
CA ASP A 74 9.09 7.21 -7.70
C ASP A 74 10.29 6.70 -6.86
N LYS A 75 10.11 5.59 -6.12
CA LYS A 75 11.10 4.97 -5.24
C LYS A 75 11.69 5.93 -4.21
N THR A 76 10.87 6.84 -3.67
CA THR A 76 11.27 7.75 -2.58
C THR A 76 10.77 7.32 -1.22
N LEU A 77 9.73 6.49 -1.16
CA LEU A 77 9.12 5.99 0.06
C LEU A 77 9.19 4.47 0.11
N ILE A 78 9.51 3.97 1.30
CA ILE A 78 9.58 2.54 1.61
C ILE A 78 8.98 2.28 2.99
N ILE A 79 8.13 1.27 3.10
CA ILE A 79 7.57 0.82 4.38
C ILE A 79 7.43 -0.71 4.41
N PRO A 80 7.75 -1.38 5.54
CA PRO A 80 7.46 -2.79 5.70
C PRO A 80 5.97 -3.11 5.48
N ALA A 81 5.70 -4.17 4.70
CA ALA A 81 4.35 -4.70 4.59
C ALA A 81 3.93 -5.29 5.95
N PRO A 82 2.71 -5.03 6.43
CA PRO A 82 2.25 -5.56 7.71
C PRO A 82 2.09 -7.08 7.61
N SER A 83 2.37 -7.80 8.70
CA SER A 83 2.20 -9.27 8.74
C SER A 83 0.74 -9.72 8.76
N LYS A 84 -0.19 -8.81 9.10
CA LYS A 84 -1.65 -9.01 9.09
C LYS A 84 -2.31 -7.69 8.75
N TYR A 85 -3.34 -7.67 7.92
CA TYR A 85 -4.09 -6.44 7.61
C TYR A 85 -5.23 -6.22 8.60
N ASN A 86 -5.28 -5.04 9.18
CA ASN A 86 -6.34 -4.57 10.06
C ASN A 86 -6.53 -3.06 9.90
N ARG A 87 -7.49 -2.48 10.61
CA ARG A 87 -7.79 -1.06 10.53
C ARG A 87 -6.57 -0.17 10.76
N ALA A 88 -5.79 -0.45 11.80
CA ALA A 88 -4.70 0.43 12.22
C ALA A 88 -3.57 0.49 11.18
N ASN A 89 -3.15 -0.66 10.65
CA ASN A 89 -2.04 -0.69 9.71
C ASN A 89 -2.44 -0.27 8.28
N VAL A 90 -3.66 -0.57 7.81
CA VAL A 90 -4.11 -0.04 6.51
C VAL A 90 -4.25 1.47 6.55
N LEU A 91 -4.80 2.05 7.62
CA LEU A 91 -4.85 3.51 7.78
C LEU A 91 -3.44 4.12 7.88
N LYS A 92 -2.49 3.42 8.53
CA LYS A 92 -1.09 3.84 8.55
C LYS A 92 -0.48 3.86 7.15
N LEU A 93 -0.73 2.84 6.32
CA LEU A 93 -0.25 2.77 4.94
C LEU A 93 -0.85 3.91 4.09
N ILE A 94 -2.17 4.12 4.17
CA ILE A 94 -2.85 5.23 3.49
C ILE A 94 -2.20 6.56 3.86
N LYS A 95 -1.97 6.81 5.15
CA LYS A 95 -1.32 8.04 5.62
C LYS A 95 0.13 8.15 5.15
N PHE A 96 0.91 7.07 5.24
CA PHE A 96 2.32 7.05 4.89
C PHE A 96 2.54 7.38 3.41
N PHE A 97 1.71 6.84 2.53
CA PHE A 97 1.76 7.11 1.09
C PHE A 97 0.98 8.37 0.68
N GLY A 98 0.42 9.14 1.62
CA GLY A 98 -0.34 10.35 1.33
C GLY A 98 -1.59 10.11 0.47
N LEU A 99 -2.21 8.93 0.60
CA LEU A 99 -3.35 8.54 -0.24
C LEU A 99 -4.66 9.13 0.30
N HIS A 100 -5.52 9.60 -0.59
CA HIS A 100 -6.82 10.16 -0.23
C HIS A 100 -7.92 9.08 -0.20
N TYR A 101 -7.80 8.12 0.71
CA TYR A 101 -8.80 7.05 0.88
C TYR A 101 -9.39 7.04 2.29
N SER A 102 -10.66 6.66 2.39
CA SER A 102 -11.30 6.36 3.68
C SER A 102 -11.95 4.98 3.64
N ILE A 103 -11.86 4.23 4.75
CA ILE A 103 -12.46 2.90 4.88
C ILE A 103 -13.47 2.93 6.02
N ARG A 104 -14.68 2.42 5.79
CA ARG A 104 -15.77 2.34 6.77
C ARG A 104 -16.25 0.90 6.91
N GLU A 105 -16.35 0.41 8.14
CA GLU A 105 -16.99 -0.87 8.45
C GLU A 105 -18.52 -0.74 8.31
N ILE A 106 -19.15 -1.78 7.75
CA ILE A 106 -20.60 -1.88 7.54
C ILE A 106 -21.15 -3.25 7.96
#